data_AF-A0AAD1R3Q9-F1
#
_entry.id   AF-A0AAD1R3Q9-F1
#
_cell.length_a   1.000
_cell.length_b   1.000
_cell.length_c   1.000
_cell.angle_alpha   90.00
_cell.angle_beta   90.00
_cell.angle_gamma   90.00
#
_symmetry.space_group_name_H-M   'P 1'
#
loop_
_entity.id
_entity.type
_entity.pdbx_description
1 polymer ?
#
loop_
_entity_poly.entity_id
_entity_poly.type
_entity_poly.pdbx_seq_one_letter_code
_entity_poly.pdbx_strand_id
1 'polypeptide(L)'
;MVILPKIQYLFRTLPLRLPKKYLMELQNVINDFVWDNKKPRVSKATMYKPHAQGGMGLPELAGYYRAAHIAPLIAATHSQVPTAWAKLEERQARKIPIQTLAWLPKTHRPKASELLPTTALTLSIWDSYRKKRGATNLLSPAMPLETLRQLIPDFNYKLWQRHGITTISHIMQGNNPKSFSELRTEFKLPNTAAFSYLQLQSWIRIHTPTQPADPPNLHWT
;
A
#
# COMPACT_ATOMS: atom_id res chain seq x y z
N MET A 1 -24.66 9.48 13.95
CA MET A 1 -25.31 8.41 13.13
C MET A 1 -24.80 7.04 13.57
N VAL A 2 -25.69 6.13 13.99
CA VAL A 2 -25.33 4.75 14.41
C VAL A 2 -25.16 3.79 13.21
N ILE A 3 -25.63 4.19 12.02
CA ILE A 3 -25.67 3.35 10.82
C ILE A 3 -24.28 3.13 10.23
N LEU A 4 -23.40 4.15 10.23
CA LEU A 4 -22.08 4.06 9.63
C LEU A 4 -21.20 2.97 10.28
N PRO A 5 -21.06 2.90 11.63
CA PRO A 5 -20.34 1.80 12.29
C PRO A 5 -20.88 0.41 11.92
N LYS A 6 -22.21 0.26 11.79
CA LYS A 6 -22.84 -1.00 11.40
C LYS A 6 -22.46 -1.41 9.98
N ILE A 7 -22.52 -0.49 9.02
CA ILE A 7 -22.10 -0.73 7.63
C ILE A 7 -20.59 -1.06 7.58
N GLN A 8 -19.77 -0.32 8.33
CA GLN A 8 -18.33 -0.52 8.36
C GLN A 8 -17.95 -1.88 8.95
N TYR A 9 -18.69 -2.36 9.96
CA TYR A 9 -18.55 -3.72 10.48
C TYR A 9 -18.77 -4.76 9.37
N LEU A 10 -19.87 -4.64 8.61
CA LEU A 10 -20.17 -5.53 7.49
C LEU A 10 -19.08 -5.49 6.40
N PHE A 11 -18.58 -4.32 6.06
CA PHE A 11 -17.48 -4.18 5.09
C PHE A 11 -16.19 -4.87 5.56
N ARG A 12 -15.95 -4.97 6.87
CA ARG A 12 -14.76 -5.61 7.42
C ARG A 12 -14.92 -7.12 7.57
N THR A 13 -16.12 -7.60 7.88
CA THR A 13 -16.37 -9.02 8.15
C THR A 13 -16.70 -9.83 6.90
N LEU A 14 -17.31 -9.21 5.88
CA LEU A 14 -17.71 -9.89 4.66
C LEU A 14 -16.65 -9.68 3.56
N PRO A 15 -15.93 -10.74 3.13
CA PRO A 15 -15.00 -10.66 2.01
C PRO A 15 -15.74 -10.69 0.67
N LEU A 16 -16.67 -9.75 0.46
CA LEU A 16 -17.51 -9.67 -0.72
C LEU A 16 -17.12 -8.50 -1.61
N ARG A 17 -16.97 -8.77 -2.92
CA ARG A 17 -16.87 -7.70 -3.92
C ARG A 17 -18.22 -7.04 -4.10
N LEU A 18 -18.38 -5.84 -3.54
CA LEU A 18 -19.59 -5.06 -3.73
C LEU A 18 -19.60 -4.40 -5.11
N PRO A 19 -20.68 -4.56 -5.91
CA PRO A 19 -20.88 -3.80 -7.13
C PRO A 19 -20.90 -2.29 -6.85
N LYS A 20 -20.34 -1.50 -7.76
CA LYS A 20 -20.34 -0.03 -7.63
C LYS A 20 -21.75 0.55 -7.56
N LYS A 21 -22.70 -0.04 -8.31
CA LYS A 21 -24.11 0.39 -8.34
C LYS A 21 -24.75 0.28 -6.95
N TYR A 22 -24.59 -0.87 -6.30
CA TYR A 22 -25.10 -1.11 -4.95
C TYR A 22 -24.54 -0.11 -3.92
N LEU A 23 -23.23 0.17 -3.97
CA LEU A 23 -22.61 1.19 -3.11
C LEU A 23 -23.18 2.60 -3.39
N MET A 24 -23.52 2.90 -4.64
CA MET A 24 -24.12 4.17 -5.04
C MET A 24 -25.57 4.30 -4.55
N GLU A 25 -26.35 3.23 -4.66
CA GLU A 25 -27.72 3.15 -4.12
C GLU A 25 -27.72 3.36 -2.61
N LEU A 26 -26.85 2.66 -1.88
CA LEU A 26 -26.71 2.81 -0.44
C LEU A 26 -26.28 4.24 -0.05
N GLN A 27 -25.39 4.85 -0.82
CA GLN A 27 -24.99 6.25 -0.61
C GLN A 27 -26.15 7.22 -0.89
N ASN A 28 -26.99 6.95 -1.88
CA ASN A 28 -28.15 7.78 -2.19
C ASN A 28 -29.16 7.74 -1.04
N VAL A 29 -29.46 6.58 -0.46
CA VAL A 29 -30.33 6.48 0.72
C VAL A 29 -29.81 7.33 1.89
N ILE A 30 -28.48 7.34 2.12
CA ILE A 30 -27.87 8.20 3.15
C ILE A 30 -28.01 9.68 2.77
N ASN A 31 -27.80 10.04 1.50
CA ASN A 31 -27.95 11.42 1.05
C ASN A 31 -29.41 11.89 1.18
N ASP A 32 -30.37 11.06 0.81
CA ASP A 32 -31.80 11.35 0.89
C ASP A 32 -32.23 11.52 2.36
N PHE A 33 -31.69 10.70 3.26
CA PHE A 33 -31.88 10.89 4.71
C PHE A 33 -31.32 12.22 5.21
N VAL A 34 -30.09 12.58 4.80
CA VAL A 34 -29.43 13.83 5.21
C VAL A 34 -30.17 15.07 4.71
N TRP A 35 -30.75 15.00 3.51
CA TRP A 35 -31.51 16.08 2.92
C TRP A 35 -33.01 16.02 3.21
N ASP A 36 -33.49 15.06 4.00
CA ASP A 36 -34.92 14.88 4.29
C ASP A 36 -35.75 14.75 3.00
N ASN A 37 -35.25 13.98 2.04
CA ASN A 37 -35.75 13.83 0.66
C ASN A 37 -35.86 15.16 -0.14
N LYS A 38 -35.25 16.25 0.33
CA LYS A 38 -35.22 17.53 -0.38
C LYS A 38 -34.04 17.58 -1.36
N LYS A 39 -34.11 18.53 -2.30
CA LYS A 39 -33.02 18.77 -3.24
C LYS A 39 -31.74 19.19 -2.49
N PRO A 40 -30.59 18.53 -2.74
CA PRO A 40 -29.33 18.90 -2.13
C PRO A 40 -28.97 20.36 -2.42
N ARG A 41 -28.66 21.13 -1.37
CA ARG A 41 -28.23 22.53 -1.49
C ARG A 41 -26.71 22.67 -1.64
N VAL A 42 -25.97 21.60 -1.40
CA VAL A 42 -24.50 21.56 -1.42
C VAL A 42 -24.04 20.41 -2.31
N SER A 43 -22.95 20.61 -3.04
CA SER A 43 -22.38 19.57 -3.91
C SER A 43 -21.91 18.35 -3.09
N LYS A 44 -22.00 17.15 -3.67
CA LYS A 44 -21.50 15.92 -3.02
C LYS A 44 -20.02 16.02 -2.63
N ALA A 45 -19.20 16.64 -3.48
CA ALA A 45 -17.78 16.83 -3.23
C ALA A 45 -17.52 17.70 -1.99
N THR A 46 -18.32 18.75 -1.77
CA THR A 46 -18.24 19.60 -0.58
C THR A 46 -18.78 18.87 0.66
N MET A 47 -19.86 18.09 0.52
CA MET A 47 -20.40 17.32 1.65
C MET A 47 -19.39 16.32 2.22
N TYR A 48 -18.64 15.61 1.35
CA TYR A 48 -17.69 14.57 1.78
C TYR A 48 -16.41 15.13 2.40
N LYS A 49 -16.09 16.41 2.20
CA LYS A 49 -14.91 17.02 2.80
C LYS A 49 -15.07 17.13 4.32
N PRO A 50 -13.97 17.01 5.10
CA PRO A 50 -14.02 17.23 6.53
C PRO A 50 -14.35 18.69 6.86
N HIS A 51 -14.87 18.93 8.08
CA HIS A 51 -15.20 20.29 8.55
C HIS A 51 -14.02 21.27 8.47
N ALA A 52 -12.79 20.80 8.74
CA ALA A 52 -11.58 21.61 8.62
C ALA A 52 -11.32 22.17 7.21
N GLN A 53 -11.89 21.54 6.17
CA GLN A 53 -11.77 21.97 4.78
C GLN A 53 -13.05 22.66 4.27
N GLY A 54 -13.92 23.14 5.18
CA GLY A 54 -15.19 23.77 4.85
C GLY A 54 -16.27 22.79 4.34
N GLY A 55 -16.12 21.50 4.62
CA GLY A 55 -17.11 20.47 4.27
C GLY A 55 -18.06 20.11 5.42
N MET A 56 -18.93 19.13 5.18
CA MET A 56 -19.90 18.61 6.16
C MET A 56 -19.48 17.29 6.83
N GLY A 57 -18.37 16.69 6.40
CA GLY A 57 -17.88 15.43 6.96
C GLY A 57 -18.74 14.19 6.64
N LEU A 58 -19.56 14.24 5.59
CA LEU A 58 -20.44 13.13 5.23
C LEU A 58 -19.63 11.93 4.74
N PRO A 59 -19.89 10.69 5.20
CA PRO A 59 -19.11 9.53 4.79
C PRO A 59 -19.36 9.14 3.34
N GLU A 60 -18.29 8.98 2.56
CA GLU A 60 -18.31 8.36 1.23
C GLU A 60 -18.15 6.84 1.34
N LEU A 61 -19.25 6.08 1.25
CA LEU A 61 -19.27 4.63 1.46
C LEU A 61 -18.30 3.86 0.57
N ALA A 62 -18.11 4.28 -0.69
CA ALA A 62 -17.15 3.65 -1.59
C ALA A 62 -15.69 3.82 -1.11
N GLY A 63 -15.39 4.95 -0.46
CA GLY A 63 -14.10 5.19 0.19
C GLY A 63 -13.94 4.34 1.44
N TYR A 64 -14.96 4.31 2.31
CA TYR A 64 -14.97 3.48 3.53
C TYR A 64 -14.83 1.99 3.23
N TYR A 65 -15.53 1.48 2.21
CA TYR A 65 -15.39 0.08 1.78
C TYR A 65 -13.95 -0.25 1.39
N ARG A 66 -13.29 0.61 0.59
CA ARG A 66 -11.88 0.40 0.21
C ARG A 66 -10.97 0.50 1.43
N ALA A 67 -11.17 1.51 2.27
CA ALA A 67 -10.37 1.73 3.46
C ALA A 67 -10.47 0.57 4.44
N ALA A 68 -11.67 0.01 4.65
CA ALA A 68 -11.88 -1.15 5.53
C ALA A 68 -11.06 -2.38 5.09
N HIS A 69 -10.91 -2.57 3.78
CA HIS A 69 -10.14 -3.68 3.21
C HIS A 69 -8.64 -3.40 3.16
N ILE A 70 -8.23 -2.15 2.93
CA ILE A 70 -6.80 -1.77 2.83
C ILE A 70 -6.18 -1.56 4.22
N ALA A 71 -6.95 -1.10 5.21
CA ALA A 71 -6.43 -0.79 6.55
C ALA A 71 -5.72 -1.96 7.24
N PRO A 72 -6.23 -3.22 7.20
CA PRO A 72 -5.51 -4.37 7.75
C PRO A 72 -4.16 -4.61 7.08
N LEU A 73 -4.08 -4.36 5.76
CA LEU A 73 -2.85 -4.52 4.99
C LEU A 73 -1.81 -3.46 5.38
N ILE A 74 -2.22 -2.20 5.52
CA ILE A 74 -1.35 -1.11 5.99
C ILE A 74 -0.90 -1.35 7.44
N ALA A 75 -1.81 -1.79 8.30
CA ALA A 75 -1.47 -2.15 9.68
C ALA A 75 -0.42 -3.27 9.71
N ALA A 76 -0.54 -4.26 8.82
CA ALA A 76 0.44 -5.32 8.70
C ALA A 76 1.82 -4.81 8.26
N THR A 77 1.90 -3.80 7.37
CA THR A 77 3.19 -3.25 6.89
C THR A 77 3.92 -2.39 7.93
N HIS A 78 3.18 -1.68 8.78
CA HIS A 78 3.78 -0.79 9.79
C HIS A 78 3.99 -1.47 11.15
N SER A 79 3.30 -2.57 11.44
CA SER A 79 3.46 -3.28 12.71
C SER A 79 4.73 -4.13 12.71
N GLN A 80 5.64 -3.87 13.65
CA GLN A 80 6.81 -4.71 13.92
C GLN A 80 6.41 -6.09 14.45
N VAL A 81 5.22 -6.20 15.07
CA VAL A 81 4.69 -7.45 15.59
C VAL A 81 3.63 -8.01 14.63
N PRO A 82 3.79 -9.23 14.11
CA PRO A 82 2.78 -9.86 13.28
C PRO A 82 1.51 -10.13 14.09
N THR A 83 0.40 -9.52 13.67
CA THR A 83 -0.92 -9.75 14.28
C THR A 83 -1.35 -11.21 14.09
N ALA A 84 -2.17 -11.73 15.01
CA ALA A 84 -2.61 -13.14 14.96
C ALA A 84 -3.28 -13.50 13.61
N TRP A 85 -4.06 -12.58 13.04
CA TRP A 85 -4.64 -12.73 11.71
C TRP A 85 -3.59 -12.77 10.60
N ALA A 86 -2.57 -11.90 10.62
CA ALA A 86 -1.51 -11.92 9.61
C ALA A 86 -0.75 -13.26 9.62
N LYS A 87 -0.49 -13.82 10.81
CA LYS A 87 0.11 -15.16 10.95
C LYS A 87 -0.77 -16.27 10.37
N LEU A 88 -2.09 -16.14 10.50
CA LEU A 88 -3.03 -17.11 9.93
C LEU A 88 -3.01 -17.07 8.40
N GLU A 89 -3.06 -15.86 7.83
CA GLU A 89 -2.98 -15.64 6.38
C GLU A 89 -1.66 -16.15 5.79
N GLU A 90 -0.54 -15.92 6.48
CA GLU A 90 0.79 -16.40 6.10
C GLU A 90 0.87 -17.93 5.99
N ARG A 91 0.25 -18.64 6.93
CA ARG A 91 0.24 -20.11 6.92
C ARG A 91 -0.44 -20.67 5.67
N GLN A 92 -1.46 -19.97 5.18
CA GLN A 92 -2.22 -20.39 4.00
C GLN A 92 -1.58 -19.90 2.69
N ALA A 93 -0.98 -18.70 2.68
CA ALA A 93 -0.32 -18.11 1.52
C ALA A 93 1.13 -18.61 1.30
N ARG A 94 1.37 -19.92 1.38
CA ARG A 94 2.69 -20.56 1.16
C ARG A 94 3.86 -19.96 1.97
N LYS A 95 3.60 -19.44 3.17
CA LYS A 95 4.58 -18.77 4.05
C LYS A 95 5.15 -17.45 3.47
N ILE A 96 4.42 -16.79 2.57
CA ILE A 96 4.75 -15.44 2.11
C ILE A 96 4.06 -14.44 3.05
N PRO A 97 4.78 -13.47 3.63
CA PRO A 97 4.16 -12.44 4.49
C PRO A 97 3.13 -11.63 3.71
N ILE A 98 1.97 -11.39 4.31
CA ILE A 98 0.90 -10.62 3.68
C ILE A 98 1.34 -9.21 3.28
N GLN A 99 2.27 -8.62 4.05
CA GLN A 99 2.87 -7.33 3.75
C GLN A 99 3.58 -7.34 2.40
N THR A 100 4.26 -8.45 2.07
CA THR A 100 5.03 -8.55 0.83
C THR A 100 4.12 -8.72 -0.39
N LEU A 101 3.01 -9.45 -0.25
CA LEU A 101 2.05 -9.69 -1.34
C LEU A 101 1.50 -8.40 -1.94
N ALA A 102 1.31 -7.36 -1.14
CA ALA A 102 0.82 -6.06 -1.61
C ALA A 102 1.76 -5.34 -2.58
N TRP A 103 3.07 -5.57 -2.45
CA TRP A 103 4.10 -4.90 -3.24
C TRP A 103 4.56 -5.74 -4.42
N LEU A 104 4.34 -7.05 -4.40
CA LEU A 104 4.67 -7.93 -5.52
C LEU A 104 3.81 -7.63 -6.76
N PRO A 105 4.36 -7.77 -7.97
CA PRO A 105 3.58 -7.73 -9.20
C PRO A 105 2.70 -8.99 -9.31
N LYS A 106 1.63 -8.91 -10.09
CA LYS A 106 0.65 -10.00 -10.24
C LYS A 106 1.25 -11.31 -10.74
N THR A 107 2.36 -11.26 -11.47
CA THR A 107 3.10 -12.41 -12.00
C THR A 107 3.74 -13.27 -10.91
N HIS A 108 4.22 -12.64 -9.84
CA HIS A 108 4.91 -13.31 -8.72
C HIS A 108 3.97 -13.63 -7.54
N ARG A 109 2.68 -13.32 -7.65
CA ARG A 109 1.70 -13.62 -6.60
C ARG A 109 1.11 -15.03 -6.79
N PRO A 110 0.77 -15.74 -5.71
CA PRO A 110 0.01 -16.98 -5.80
C PRO A 110 -1.36 -16.73 -6.44
N LYS A 111 -1.93 -17.79 -7.04
CA LYS A 111 -3.26 -17.72 -7.68
C LYS A 111 -4.33 -17.39 -6.63
N ALA A 112 -5.39 -16.72 -7.04
CA ALA A 112 -6.49 -16.34 -6.14
C ALA A 112 -7.16 -17.55 -5.44
N SER A 113 -7.10 -18.74 -6.05
CA SER A 113 -7.59 -19.99 -5.46
C SER A 113 -6.77 -20.50 -4.28
N GLU A 114 -5.52 -20.06 -4.16
CA GLU A 114 -4.60 -20.47 -3.09
C GLU A 114 -4.60 -19.49 -1.90
N LEU A 115 -5.24 -18.33 -2.09
CA LEU A 115 -5.35 -17.28 -1.09
C LEU A 115 -6.69 -17.38 -0.37
N LEU A 116 -6.75 -16.85 0.85
CA LEU A 116 -8.02 -16.66 1.52
C LEU A 116 -8.90 -15.66 0.74
N PRO A 117 -10.23 -15.82 0.74
CA PRO A 117 -11.13 -14.89 0.04
C PRO A 117 -10.95 -13.44 0.49
N THR A 118 -10.69 -13.23 1.78
CA THR A 118 -10.34 -11.94 2.40
C THR A 118 -9.11 -11.34 1.72
N THR A 119 -8.01 -12.08 1.61
CA THR A 119 -6.76 -11.57 1.04
C THR A 119 -6.80 -11.39 -0.46
N ALA A 120 -7.45 -12.30 -1.18
CA ALA A 120 -7.68 -12.13 -2.61
C ALA A 120 -8.49 -10.85 -2.89
N LEU A 121 -9.49 -10.56 -2.05
CA LEU A 121 -10.27 -9.33 -2.16
C LEU A 121 -9.44 -8.08 -1.85
N THR A 122 -8.75 -8.04 -0.71
CA THR A 122 -7.94 -6.88 -0.31
C THR A 122 -6.88 -6.55 -1.35
N LEU A 123 -6.18 -7.56 -1.89
CA LEU A 123 -5.20 -7.38 -2.96
C LEU A 123 -5.82 -6.83 -4.25
N SER A 124 -7.01 -7.32 -4.63
CA SER A 124 -7.70 -6.82 -5.83
C SER A 124 -8.17 -5.36 -5.68
N ILE A 125 -8.61 -4.97 -4.48
CA ILE A 125 -8.98 -3.59 -4.15
C ILE A 125 -7.72 -2.71 -4.15
N TRP A 126 -6.63 -3.19 -3.56
CA TRP A 126 -5.34 -2.50 -3.53
C TRP A 126 -4.78 -2.23 -4.93
N ASP A 127 -4.76 -3.23 -5.81
CA ASP A 127 -4.29 -3.07 -7.19
C ASP A 127 -5.16 -2.07 -7.97
N SER A 128 -6.48 -2.13 -7.78
CA SER A 128 -7.42 -1.19 -8.39
C SER A 128 -7.18 0.23 -7.89
N TYR A 129 -6.87 0.38 -6.60
CA TYR A 129 -6.57 1.67 -5.98
C TYR A 129 -5.24 2.25 -6.49
N ARG A 130 -4.19 1.43 -6.58
CA ARG A 130 -2.89 1.83 -7.16
C ARG A 130 -3.02 2.29 -8.60
N LYS A 131 -3.77 1.54 -9.42
CA LYS A 131 -4.02 1.91 -10.82
C LYS A 131 -4.74 3.26 -10.92
N LYS A 132 -5.74 3.51 -10.07
CA LYS A 132 -6.47 4.79 -10.05
C LYS A 132 -5.58 5.98 -9.67
N ARG A 133 -4.56 5.77 -8.84
CA ARG A 133 -3.61 6.80 -8.40
C ARG A 133 -2.40 6.98 -9.33
N GLY A 134 -2.30 6.21 -10.42
CA GLY A 134 -1.12 6.22 -11.28
C GLY A 134 0.14 5.67 -10.61
N ALA A 135 0.01 4.97 -9.48
CA ALA A 135 1.12 4.40 -8.73
C ALA A 135 1.56 3.05 -9.33
N THR A 136 2.08 3.10 -10.55
CA THR A 136 2.58 1.93 -11.30
C THR A 136 3.96 1.50 -10.86
N ASN A 137 4.75 2.41 -10.28
CA ASN A 137 6.09 2.11 -9.82
C ASN A 137 6.03 1.10 -8.66
N LEU A 138 6.87 0.07 -8.75
CA LEU A 138 6.97 -0.97 -7.72
C LEU A 138 7.66 -0.45 -6.46
N LEU A 139 8.57 0.52 -6.63
CA LEU A 139 9.32 1.12 -5.52
C LEU A 139 8.42 2.02 -4.68
N SER A 140 8.25 1.65 -3.41
CA SER A 140 7.62 2.50 -2.40
C SER A 140 8.49 2.52 -1.14
N PRO A 141 8.59 3.66 -0.45
CA PRO A 141 9.31 3.73 0.83
C PRO A 141 8.82 2.73 1.86
N ALA A 142 7.54 2.35 1.83
CA ALA A 142 6.93 1.40 2.79
C ALA A 142 7.08 -0.09 2.39
N MET A 143 7.79 -0.38 1.29
CA MET A 143 7.98 -1.75 0.80
C MET A 143 8.93 -2.51 1.74
N PRO A 144 8.52 -3.69 2.26
CA PRO A 144 9.40 -4.54 3.07
C PRO A 144 10.53 -5.12 2.22
N LEU A 145 11.73 -5.21 2.76
CA LEU A 145 12.90 -5.72 2.04
C LEU A 145 12.74 -7.18 1.61
N GLU A 146 11.97 -7.97 2.37
CA GLU A 146 11.67 -9.37 2.06
C GLU A 146 10.99 -9.56 0.69
N THR A 147 10.26 -8.55 0.19
CA THR A 147 9.67 -8.57 -1.15
C THR A 147 10.72 -8.80 -2.24
N LEU A 148 11.95 -8.31 -2.05
CA LEU A 148 13.03 -8.41 -3.02
C LEU A 148 13.49 -9.85 -3.22
N ARG A 149 13.24 -10.76 -2.27
CA ARG A 149 13.53 -12.20 -2.42
C ARG A 149 12.88 -12.80 -3.67
N GLN A 150 11.68 -12.33 -4.02
CA GLN A 150 10.93 -12.83 -5.18
C GLN A 150 11.27 -12.07 -6.47
N LEU A 151 11.95 -10.92 -6.37
CA LEU A 151 12.22 -10.03 -7.49
C LEU A 151 13.68 -10.08 -7.94
N ILE A 152 14.61 -10.38 -7.03
CA ILE A 152 16.05 -10.45 -7.27
C ILE A 152 16.52 -11.87 -6.91
N PRO A 153 17.18 -12.59 -7.84
CA PRO A 153 17.74 -13.90 -7.54
C PRO A 153 18.83 -13.80 -6.45
N ASP A 154 18.83 -14.78 -5.53
CA ASP A 154 19.83 -14.95 -4.46
C ASP A 154 20.01 -13.79 -3.47
N PHE A 155 19.01 -12.91 -3.35
CA PHE A 155 19.07 -11.79 -2.42
C PHE A 155 18.98 -12.25 -0.95
N ASN A 156 20.06 -12.04 -0.17
CA ASN A 156 20.14 -12.43 1.23
C ASN A 156 19.52 -11.39 2.19
N TYR A 157 18.20 -11.26 2.18
CA TYR A 157 17.46 -10.32 3.05
C TYR A 157 17.62 -10.57 4.55
N LYS A 158 17.88 -11.82 4.97
CA LYS A 158 17.98 -12.20 6.39
C LYS A 158 19.15 -11.49 7.09
N LEU A 159 20.24 -11.28 6.36
CA LEU A 159 21.39 -10.53 6.86
C LEU A 159 20.97 -9.09 7.19
N TRP A 160 20.30 -8.42 6.24
CA TRP A 160 19.82 -7.06 6.39
C TRP A 160 18.80 -6.91 7.53
N GLN A 161 17.89 -7.88 7.66
CA GLN A 161 16.89 -7.89 8.73
C GLN A 161 17.52 -8.03 10.13
N ARG A 162 18.60 -8.82 10.27
CA ARG A 162 19.35 -8.95 11.54
C ARG A 162 19.98 -7.63 11.97
N HIS A 163 20.33 -6.77 11.01
CA HIS A 163 20.88 -5.44 11.26
C HIS A 163 19.79 -4.36 11.39
N GLY A 164 18.50 -4.73 11.45
CA GLY A 164 17.39 -3.80 11.65
C GLY A 164 16.87 -3.12 10.38
N ILE A 165 17.34 -3.56 9.20
CA ILE A 165 16.85 -3.03 7.92
C ILE A 165 15.66 -3.87 7.44
N THR A 166 14.46 -3.38 7.72
CA THR A 166 13.20 -4.06 7.37
C THR A 166 12.53 -3.49 6.12
N THR A 167 12.78 -2.21 5.82
CA THR A 167 11.97 -1.42 4.89
C THR A 167 12.87 -0.61 3.94
N ILE A 168 12.41 -0.41 2.69
CA ILE A 168 13.17 0.36 1.68
C ILE A 168 13.47 1.80 2.14
N SER A 169 12.60 2.41 2.94
CA SER A 169 12.83 3.74 3.53
C SER A 169 14.15 3.86 4.32
N HIS A 170 14.66 2.78 4.91
CA HIS A 170 15.93 2.83 5.65
C HIS A 170 17.13 2.97 4.71
N ILE A 171 16.98 2.53 3.46
CA ILE A 171 18.02 2.52 2.43
C ILE A 171 17.94 3.76 1.54
N MET A 172 16.77 4.39 1.47
CA MET A 172 16.55 5.58 0.66
C MET A 172 16.77 6.87 1.45
N GLN A 173 17.49 7.82 0.86
CA GLN A 173 17.55 9.21 1.31
C GLN A 173 16.84 10.08 0.26
N GLY A 174 15.59 10.44 0.55
CA GLY A 174 14.73 11.12 -0.43
C GLY A 174 14.47 10.21 -1.64
N ASN A 175 14.94 10.63 -2.82
CA ASN A 175 14.76 9.88 -4.07
C ASN A 175 15.99 9.05 -4.48
N ASN A 176 17.08 9.14 -3.74
CA ASN A 176 18.35 8.45 -4.04
C ASN A 176 18.69 7.42 -2.94
N PRO A 177 19.33 6.29 -3.29
CA PRO A 177 19.83 5.35 -2.28
C PRO A 177 21.03 5.92 -1.52
N LYS A 178 21.08 5.70 -0.20
CA LYS A 178 22.23 6.03 0.67
C LYS A 178 23.49 5.28 0.25
N SER A 179 24.67 5.85 0.44
CA SER A 179 25.92 5.16 0.10
C SER A 179 26.14 3.93 0.99
N PHE A 180 26.83 2.91 0.48
CA PHE A 180 27.13 1.70 1.27
C PHE A 180 27.95 2.04 2.53
N SER A 181 28.83 3.05 2.45
CA SER A 181 29.57 3.59 3.58
C SER A 181 28.68 4.13 4.68
N GLU A 182 27.64 4.91 4.34
CA GLU A 182 26.66 5.44 5.30
C GLU A 182 25.82 4.33 5.92
N LEU A 183 25.35 3.37 5.12
CA LEU A 183 24.58 2.24 5.65
C LEU A 183 25.43 1.37 6.58
N ARG A 184 26.73 1.28 6.31
CA ARG A 184 27.67 0.54 7.16
C ARG A 184 27.90 1.26 8.49
N THR A 185 28.01 2.58 8.51
CA THR A 185 28.16 3.33 9.77
C THR A 185 26.89 3.31 10.60
N GLU A 186 25.73 3.43 9.95
CA GLU A 186 24.41 3.47 10.62
C GLU A 186 23.96 2.10 11.15
N PHE A 187 24.07 1.04 10.33
CA PHE A 187 23.53 -0.30 10.65
C PHE A 187 24.60 -1.36 10.98
N LYS A 188 25.88 -0.98 11.01
CA LYS A 188 27.03 -1.88 11.28
C LYS A 188 27.06 -3.12 10.37
N LEU A 189 26.79 -2.92 9.08
CA LEU A 189 26.73 -4.01 8.09
C LEU A 189 28.13 -4.62 7.79
N PRO A 190 28.21 -5.94 7.57
CA PRO A 190 29.44 -6.60 7.14
C PRO A 190 29.75 -6.33 5.66
N ASN A 191 31.03 -6.39 5.29
CA ASN A 191 31.48 -6.20 3.89
C ASN A 191 30.90 -7.24 2.93
N THR A 192 30.49 -8.41 3.43
CA THR A 192 29.82 -9.46 2.64
C THR A 192 28.48 -8.98 2.05
N ALA A 193 27.87 -7.94 2.63
CA ALA A 193 26.63 -7.36 2.14
C ALA A 193 26.82 -6.42 0.93
N ALA A 194 28.07 -6.07 0.57
CA ALA A 194 28.36 -5.12 -0.50
C ALA A 194 27.78 -5.56 -1.85
N PHE A 195 27.89 -6.84 -2.20
CA PHE A 195 27.31 -7.37 -3.44
C PHE A 195 25.78 -7.26 -3.44
N SER A 196 25.11 -7.63 -2.36
CA SER A 196 23.65 -7.51 -2.23
C SER A 196 23.17 -6.05 -2.28
N TYR A 197 23.99 -5.11 -1.79
CA TYR A 197 23.73 -3.69 -1.92
C TYR A 197 23.80 -3.23 -3.38
N LEU A 198 24.79 -3.68 -4.16
CA LEU A 198 24.88 -3.36 -5.59
C LEU A 198 23.70 -3.90 -6.39
N GLN A 199 23.24 -5.13 -6.09
CA GLN A 199 22.02 -5.69 -6.69
C GLN A 199 20.79 -4.81 -6.40
N LEU A 200 20.64 -4.40 -5.14
CA LEU A 200 19.55 -3.55 -4.70
C LEU A 200 19.61 -2.16 -5.36
N GLN A 201 20.79 -1.56 -5.43
CA GLN A 201 21.02 -0.27 -6.09
C GLN A 201 20.68 -0.34 -7.59
N SER A 202 21.13 -1.40 -8.28
CA SER A 202 20.79 -1.65 -9.68
C SER A 202 19.28 -1.79 -9.87
N TRP A 203 18.61 -2.55 -9.00
CA TRP A 203 17.17 -2.75 -9.06
C TRP A 203 16.40 -1.43 -8.83
N ILE A 204 16.80 -0.64 -7.83
CA ILE A 204 16.22 0.67 -7.55
C ILE A 204 16.36 1.56 -8.78
N ARG A 205 17.55 1.65 -9.37
CA ARG A 205 17.81 2.49 -10.56
C ARG A 205 16.88 2.16 -11.73
N ILE A 206 16.54 0.90 -11.93
CA ILE A 206 15.60 0.46 -12.98
C ILE A 206 14.16 0.89 -12.68
N HIS A 207 13.78 0.97 -11.39
CA HIS A 207 12.40 1.18 -10.96
C HIS A 207 12.10 2.58 -10.38
N THR A 208 13.12 3.41 -10.16
CA THR A 208 12.95 4.86 -9.99
C THR A 208 12.71 5.48 -11.35
N PRO A 209 11.62 6.24 -11.55
CA PRO A 209 11.48 7.04 -12.75
C PRO A 209 12.63 8.06 -12.74
N THR A 210 13.53 7.94 -13.71
CA THR A 210 14.49 9.00 -14.01
C THR A 210 13.69 10.27 -14.27
N GLN A 211 13.89 11.32 -13.46
CA GLN A 211 13.64 12.66 -13.99
C GLN A 211 14.44 12.77 -15.29
N PRO A 212 13.89 13.35 -16.37
CA PRO A 212 14.76 13.77 -17.46
C PRO A 212 15.84 14.63 -16.82
N ALA A 213 17.11 14.30 -17.09
CA ALA A 213 18.20 15.18 -16.73
C ALA A 213 17.82 16.57 -17.25
N ASP A 214 17.82 17.59 -16.38
CA ASP A 214 17.80 18.96 -16.86
C ASP A 214 18.89 19.05 -17.94
N PRO A 215 18.57 19.54 -19.15
CA PRO A 215 19.57 19.64 -20.20
C PRO A 215 20.76 20.42 -19.63
N PRO A 216 22.01 20.02 -19.94
CA PRO A 216 23.19 20.68 -19.40
C PRO A 216 23.04 22.17 -19.63
N ASN A 217 23.15 22.94 -18.52
CA ASN A 217 23.06 24.39 -18.51
C ASN A 217 23.77 24.96 -19.73
N LEU A 218 22.99 25.37 -20.74
CA LEU A 218 23.46 26.25 -21.80
C LEU A 218 23.75 27.57 -21.10
N HIS A 219 25.01 27.75 -20.75
CA HIS A 219 25.57 29.05 -20.44
C HIS A 219 25.36 29.91 -21.69
N TRP A 220 24.35 30.78 -21.66
CA TRP A 220 24.24 31.88 -22.59
C TRP A 220 25.21 32.97 -22.09
N THR A 221 26.30 33.16 -22.84
CA THR A 221 27.01 34.44 -22.90
C THR A 221 26.14 35.50 -23.54
#